data_AF-A0A0F9I149-F1
#
_entry.id   AF-A0A0F9I149-F1
#
_cell.length_a   1.000
_cell.length_b   1.000
_cell.length_c   1.000
_cell.angle_alpha   90.00
_cell.angle_beta   90.00
_cell.angle_gamma   90.00
#
_symmetry.space_group_name_H-M   'P 1'
#
loop_
_entity.id
_entity.type
_entity.pdbx_description
1 polymer ?
#
loop_
_entity_poly.entity_id
_entity_poly.type
_entity_poly.pdbx_seq_one_letter_code
_entity_poly.pdbx_strand_id
1 'polypeptide(L)'
;MKKIISVLVILSMITIFSGCGDTKVIDKIEYDTYGLFNKETKRNPNIEYKTIIGNIVWSVILVETIIAPIYFLGFSLYEPIRKVNPNRPKDSI
;
A
#
# COMPACT_ATOMS: atom_id res chain seq x y z
N MET A 1 -9.47 -13.43 -31.73
CA MET A 1 -9.38 -14.31 -30.54
C MET A 1 -8.07 -14.13 -29.75
N LYS A 2 -6.88 -14.22 -30.36
CA LYS A 2 -5.59 -14.03 -29.65
C LYS A 2 -5.48 -12.69 -28.89
N LYS A 3 -5.95 -11.59 -29.49
CA LYS A 3 -5.95 -10.25 -28.85
C LYS A 3 -6.88 -10.17 -27.62
N ILE A 4 -8.02 -10.84 -27.66
CA ILE A 4 -8.99 -10.85 -26.54
C ILE A 4 -8.42 -11.64 -25.37
N ILE A 5 -7.80 -12.81 -25.64
CA ILE A 5 -7.13 -13.62 -24.62
C ILE A 5 -5.98 -12.83 -23.98
N SER A 6 -5.19 -12.10 -24.78
CA SER A 6 -4.09 -11.29 -24.28
C SER A 6 -4.57 -10.17 -23.34
N VAL A 7 -5.66 -9.48 -23.70
CA VAL A 7 -6.28 -8.45 -22.84
C VAL A 7 -6.81 -9.06 -21.54
N LEU A 8 -7.41 -10.25 -21.60
CA LEU A 8 -7.95 -10.94 -20.44
C LEU A 8 -6.86 -11.41 -19.46
N VAL A 9 -5.71 -11.85 -19.97
CA VAL A 9 -4.54 -12.24 -19.16
C VAL A 9 -3.90 -11.02 -18.50
N ILE A 10 -3.79 -9.89 -19.21
CA ILE A 10 -3.28 -8.64 -18.62
C ILE A 10 -4.24 -8.16 -17.53
N LEU A 11 -5.55 -8.18 -17.79
CA LEU A 11 -6.56 -7.77 -16.83
C LEU A 11 -6.58 -8.67 -15.58
N SER A 12 -6.40 -9.99 -15.73
CA SER A 12 -6.32 -10.89 -14.57
C SER A 12 -5.05 -10.66 -13.75
N MET A 13 -3.90 -10.40 -14.38
CA MET A 13 -2.68 -10.03 -13.65
C MET A 13 -2.83 -8.72 -12.88
N ILE A 14 -3.51 -7.73 -13.47
CA ILE A 14 -3.83 -6.45 -12.84
C ILE A 14 -4.67 -6.65 -11.57
N THR A 15 -5.62 -7.59 -11.57
CA THR A 15 -6.45 -7.89 -10.38
C THR A 15 -5.70 -8.60 -9.26
N ILE A 16 -4.61 -9.32 -9.56
CA ILE A 16 -3.81 -10.05 -8.55
C ILE A 16 -2.92 -9.08 -7.76
N PHE A 17 -2.49 -7.97 -8.38
CA PHE A 17 -1.64 -6.96 -7.75
C PHE A 17 -2.43 -5.75 -7.22
N SER A 18 -3.71 -5.88 -6.89
CA SER A 18 -4.52 -4.77 -6.37
C SER A 18 -3.83 -4.09 -5.19
N GLY A 19 -3.35 -2.87 -5.43
CA GLY A 19 -2.76 -1.99 -4.44
C GLY A 19 -3.87 -1.33 -3.63
N CYS A 20 -4.51 -2.10 -2.75
CA CYS A 20 -5.48 -1.55 -1.81
C CYS A 20 -4.73 -1.17 -0.54
N GLY A 21 -4.70 0.13 -0.22
CA GLY A 21 -4.24 0.60 1.07
C GLY A 21 -5.45 0.87 1.94
N ASP A 22 -5.61 0.09 3.00
CA ASP A 22 -6.78 0.21 3.87
C ASP A 22 -6.50 1.14 5.05
N THR A 23 -7.46 2.01 5.37
CA THR A 23 -7.47 2.69 6.68
C THR A 23 -7.94 1.70 7.74
N LYS A 24 -7.55 1.93 9.00
CA LYS A 24 -7.91 1.01 10.09
C LYS A 24 -8.30 1.75 11.36
N VAL A 25 -9.43 1.36 11.92
CA VAL A 25 -9.87 1.82 13.23
C VAL A 25 -9.24 0.95 14.32
N ILE A 26 -8.42 1.56 15.16
CA ILE A 26 -7.76 0.92 16.31
C ILE A 26 -8.12 1.74 17.55
N ASP A 27 -8.78 1.11 18.52
CA ASP A 27 -9.24 1.77 19.76
C ASP A 27 -10.09 3.04 19.51
N LYS A 28 -11.04 2.95 18.58
CA LYS A 28 -11.96 4.02 18.17
C LYS A 28 -11.28 5.22 17.49
N ILE A 29 -9.99 5.13 17.16
CA ILE A 29 -9.27 6.12 16.37
C ILE A 29 -9.00 5.52 14.99
N GLU A 30 -9.39 6.24 13.94
CA GLU A 30 -9.06 5.87 12.57
C GLU A 30 -7.63 6.30 12.23
N TYR A 31 -6.85 5.37 11.69
CA TYR A 31 -5.51 5.59 11.20
C TYR A 31 -5.49 5.45 9.69
N ASP A 32 -4.89 6.43 9.02
CA ASP A 32 -4.75 6.47 7.57
C ASP A 32 -3.50 5.73 7.08
N THR A 33 -3.47 5.43 5.79
CA THR A 33 -2.23 5.10 5.08
C THR A 33 -1.30 6.31 5.02
N TYR A 34 0.00 6.06 4.87
CA TYR A 34 0.98 7.11 4.61
C TYR A 34 2.04 6.65 3.63
N GLY A 35 2.75 7.60 3.03
CA GLY A 35 3.92 7.37 2.19
C GLY A 35 5.04 8.35 2.50
N LEU A 36 5.97 8.51 1.57
CA LEU A 36 7.19 9.29 1.76
C LEU A 36 6.94 10.77 2.08
N PHE A 37 5.84 11.36 1.61
CA PHE A 37 5.59 12.80 1.68
C PHE A 37 4.74 13.21 2.88
N ASN A 38 3.85 12.34 3.35
CA ASN A 38 3.00 12.61 4.52
C ASN A 38 3.38 11.79 5.75
N LYS A 39 4.56 11.14 5.74
CA LYS A 39 5.07 10.35 6.87
C LYS A 39 5.06 11.13 8.18
N GLU A 40 5.57 12.36 8.17
CA GLU A 40 5.70 13.18 9.39
C GLU A 40 4.34 13.58 9.99
N THR A 41 3.29 13.67 9.17
CA THR A 41 1.97 14.12 9.61
C THR A 41 0.99 12.97 9.88
N LYS A 42 1.14 11.83 9.21
CA LYS A 42 0.21 10.70 9.28
C LYS A 42 0.74 9.48 10.04
N ARG A 43 2.06 9.28 10.14
CA ARG A 43 2.63 8.11 10.82
C ARG A 43 2.50 8.27 12.34
N ASN A 44 1.81 7.34 12.98
CA ASN A 44 1.77 7.26 14.45
C ASN A 44 2.82 6.26 14.97
N PRO A 45 3.72 6.65 15.89
CA PRO A 45 4.76 5.75 16.40
C PRO A 45 4.23 4.58 17.25
N ASN A 46 2.99 4.67 17.75
CA ASN A 46 2.35 3.61 18.53
C ASN A 46 1.58 2.59 17.67
N ILE A 47 1.55 2.80 16.35
CA ILE A 47 0.90 1.91 15.38
C ILE A 47 1.97 1.26 14.49
N GLU A 48 1.81 -0.04 14.28
CA GLU A 48 2.61 -0.82 13.36
C GLU A 48 1.99 -0.77 11.98
N TYR A 49 2.83 -0.52 10.97
CA TYR A 49 2.41 -0.37 9.58
C TYR A 49 3.09 -1.41 8.69
N LYS A 50 2.38 -1.87 7.66
CA LYS A 50 2.88 -2.78 6.63
C LYS A 50 3.15 -2.02 5.35
N THR A 51 4.17 -2.41 4.59
CA THR A 51 4.33 -1.96 3.21
C THR A 51 3.25 -2.56 2.32
N ILE A 52 2.59 -1.71 1.53
CA ILE A 52 1.61 -2.13 0.52
C ILE A 52 2.37 -2.50 -0.76
N ILE A 53 2.76 -3.77 -0.90
CA ILE A 53 3.58 -4.26 -2.03
C ILE A 53 2.89 -3.97 -3.38
N GLY A 54 1.56 -4.08 -3.43
CA GLY A 54 0.79 -3.73 -4.64
C GLY A 54 1.06 -2.30 -5.11
N ASN A 55 1.14 -1.34 -4.20
CA ASN A 55 1.39 0.07 -4.52
C ASN A 55 2.83 0.29 -5.06
N ILE A 56 3.80 -0.49 -4.59
CA ILE A 56 5.15 -0.49 -5.17
C ILE A 56 5.12 -1.05 -6.60
N VAL A 57 4.50 -2.20 -6.81
CA VAL A 57 4.39 -2.83 -8.14
C VAL A 57 3.69 -1.89 -9.13
N TRP A 58 2.58 -1.28 -8.71
CA TRP A 58 1.84 -0.32 -9.52
C TRP A 58 2.64 0.94 -9.82
N SER A 59 3.46 1.43 -8.89
CA SER A 59 4.32 2.59 -9.15
C SER A 59 5.32 2.35 -10.28
N VAL A 60 5.80 1.12 -10.44
CA VAL A 60 6.72 0.74 -11.52
C VAL A 60 5.98 0.55 -12.84
N ILE A 61 4.86 -0.18 -12.83
CA ILE A 61 4.06 -0.41 -14.04
C ILE A 61 3.53 0.90 -14.62
N LEU A 62 3.08 1.82 -13.75
CA LEU A 62 2.48 3.09 -14.15
C LEU A 62 3.48 4.25 -14.13
N VAL A 63 4.79 3.97 -14.22
CA VAL A 63 5.84 4.99 -14.12
C VAL A 63 5.67 6.13 -15.12
N GLU A 64 5.17 5.84 -16.32
CA GLU A 64 4.89 6.83 -17.37
C GLU A 64 3.76 7.79 -17.00
N THR A 65 2.88 7.41 -16.06
CA THR A 65 1.75 8.24 -15.64
C THR A 65 2.09 9.24 -14.55
N ILE A 66 3.33 9.24 -14.03
CA ILE A 66 3.96 10.13 -13.02
C ILE A 66 3.13 10.38 -11.73
N ILE A 67 1.90 10.85 -11.87
CA ILE A 67 0.89 11.05 -10.82
C ILE A 67 0.67 9.76 -10.02
N ALA A 68 0.48 8.60 -10.68
CA ALA A 68 0.22 7.35 -9.98
C ALA A 68 1.39 6.91 -9.07
N PRO A 69 2.64 6.81 -9.54
CA PRO A 69 3.77 6.48 -8.66
C PRO A 69 3.99 7.50 -7.55
N ILE A 70 3.80 8.80 -7.83
CA ILE A 70 3.87 9.85 -6.80
C ILE A 70 2.82 9.63 -5.73
N TYR A 71 1.59 9.28 -6.11
CA TYR A 71 0.53 9.02 -5.15
C TYR A 71 0.82 7.76 -4.31
N PHE A 72 1.12 6.64 -4.97
CA PHE A 72 1.36 5.37 -4.31
C PHE A 72 2.55 5.42 -3.36
N LEU A 73 3.69 5.94 -3.80
CA LEU A 73 4.89 6.00 -2.96
C LEU A 73 4.85 7.18 -1.99
N GLY A 74 4.30 8.32 -2.41
CA GLY A 74 4.28 9.55 -1.63
C GLY A 74 3.24 9.58 -0.52
N PHE A 75 2.08 8.96 -0.74
CA PHE A 75 0.93 9.11 0.18
C PHE A 75 0.34 7.78 0.67
N SER A 76 0.53 6.67 -0.06
CA SER A 76 -0.12 5.39 0.26
C SER A 76 0.85 4.21 0.16
N LEU A 77 2.04 4.32 0.77
CA LEU A 77 3.05 3.25 0.72
C LEU A 77 2.87 2.24 1.85
N TYR A 78 2.30 2.69 2.97
CA TYR A 78 2.17 1.92 4.21
C TYR A 78 0.74 1.97 4.75
N GLU A 79 0.24 0.83 5.22
CA GLU A 79 -1.08 0.67 5.84
C GLU A 79 -0.99 0.31 7.33
N PRO A 80 -1.89 0.81 8.18
CA PRO A 80 -1.91 0.48 9.61
C PRO A 80 -2.43 -0.94 9.86
N ILE A 81 -1.68 -1.71 10.65
CA ILE A 81 -2.03 -3.10 10.98
C ILE A 81 -2.63 -3.21 12.38
N ARG A 82 -1.94 -2.64 13.38
CA ARG A 82 -2.22 -2.86 14.82
C ARG A 82 -1.39 -1.95 15.71
N LYS A 83 -1.65 -1.93 17.02
CA LYS A 83 -0.77 -1.29 18.01
C LYS A 83 0.59 -1.98 18.09
N VAL A 84 1.63 -1.19 18.28
CA VAL A 84 2.99 -1.67 18.55
C VAL A 84 2.98 -2.51 19.83
N ASN A 85 3.47 -3.75 19.73
CA ASN A 85 3.65 -4.63 20.88
C ASN A 85 5.14 -4.71 21.22
N PRO A 86 5.57 -4.27 22.42
CA PRO A 86 6.99 -4.27 22.81
C PRO A 86 7.60 -5.68 22.91
N ASN A 87 6.78 -6.72 22.99
CA ASN A 87 7.23 -8.11 23.17
C ASN A 87 7.19 -8.95 21.88
N ARG A 88 6.86 -8.35 20.72
CA ARG A 88 6.86 -9.09 19.44
C ARG A 88 8.27 -9.07 18.82
N PRO A 89 8.83 -10.22 18.41
CA PRO A 89 10.07 -10.27 17.62
C PRO A 89 9.92 -9.42 16.36
N LYS A 90 10.95 -8.64 16.00
CA LYS A 90 10.92 -7.74 14.84
C LYS A 90 10.88 -8.47 13.49
N ASP A 91 10.94 -9.80 13.53
CA ASP A 91 11.26 -10.66 12.38
C ASP A 91 10.02 -11.41 11.85
N SER A 92 8.85 -11.20 12.46
CA SER A 92 7.60 -11.90 12.09
C SER A 92 6.79 -11.17 10.99
N ILE A 93 7.46 -10.50 10.05
CA ILE A 93 6.84 -9.82 8.89
C ILE A 93 6.98 -10.68 7.64
#